data_AF-A0A7V9M8G8-F1
#
_entry.id   AF-A0A7V9M8G8-F1
#
_cell.length_a   1.000
_cell.length_b   1.000
_cell.length_c   1.000
_cell.angle_alpha   90.00
_cell.angle_beta   90.00
_cell.angle_gamma   90.00
#
_symmetry.space_group_name_H-M   'P 1'
#
loop_
_entity.id
_entity.type
_entity.pdbx_description
1 polymer ?
#
loop_
_entity_poly.entity_id
_entity_poly.type
_entity_poly.pdbx_seq_one_letter_code
_entity_poly.pdbx_strand_id
1 'polypeptide(L)'
;MRIALILAVALLLAPPAHAHFRSHLYSFSDPACSRISDPIGAVFYGNGDVARARAHVQHHTGWGGVVFTNTQWFYSHGACRAENGENSNGSWYETRYHIRFRQTPDWDSGLGFTTEGTPHYEEAVRCGHATRSFDAARRLLTGYMALGGHATWFEYWGNTAILVQCDGRAAWSNGYVRFFAVPL
;
A
#
# COMPACT_ATOMS: atom_id res chain seq x y z
N MET A 1 -51.29 -27.16 19.12
CA MET A 1 -50.64 -26.41 18.04
C MET A 1 -49.28 -25.95 18.55
N ARG A 2 -48.18 -26.61 18.16
CA ARG A 2 -46.81 -26.28 18.64
C ARG A 2 -46.11 -25.49 17.53
N ILE A 3 -45.82 -24.23 17.80
CA ILE A 3 -45.07 -23.34 16.90
C ILE A 3 -43.60 -23.71 17.03
N ALA A 4 -43.01 -24.22 15.95
CA ALA A 4 -41.57 -24.46 15.86
C ALA A 4 -40.86 -23.14 15.56
N LEU A 5 -40.03 -22.68 16.50
CA LEU A 5 -39.17 -21.52 16.33
C LEU A 5 -37.95 -21.94 15.51
N ILE A 6 -37.87 -21.47 14.25
CA ILE A 6 -36.69 -21.65 13.41
C ILE A 6 -35.65 -20.64 13.88
N LEU A 7 -34.60 -21.11 14.57
CA LEU A 7 -33.41 -20.30 14.84
C LEU A 7 -32.62 -20.17 13.53
N ALA A 8 -32.64 -18.98 12.93
CA ALA A 8 -31.70 -18.62 11.89
C ALA A 8 -30.30 -18.43 12.52
N VAL A 9 -29.43 -19.42 12.37
CA VAL A 9 -28.01 -19.27 12.72
C VAL A 9 -27.38 -18.37 11.67
N ALA A 10 -27.17 -17.09 12.02
CA ALA A 10 -26.30 -16.22 11.26
C ALA A 10 -24.87 -16.75 11.39
N LEU A 11 -24.39 -17.48 10.39
CA LEU A 11 -22.96 -17.73 10.23
C LEU A 11 -22.30 -16.37 9.97
N LEU A 12 -21.72 -15.78 11.01
CA LEU A 12 -20.69 -14.76 10.87
C LEU A 12 -19.54 -15.42 10.11
N LEU A 13 -19.48 -15.22 8.80
CA LEU A 13 -18.32 -15.56 7.99
C LEU A 13 -17.18 -14.68 8.50
N ALA A 14 -16.34 -15.25 9.38
CA ALA A 14 -15.07 -14.63 9.70
C ALA A 14 -14.31 -14.43 8.38
N PRO A 15 -13.71 -13.25 8.15
CA PRO A 15 -12.84 -13.09 6.99
C PRO A 15 -11.78 -14.18 7.03
N PRO A 16 -11.39 -14.75 5.87
CA PRO A 16 -10.33 -15.75 5.84
C PRO A 16 -9.12 -15.15 6.56
N ALA A 17 -8.70 -15.79 7.64
CA ALA A 17 -7.49 -15.39 8.33
C ALA A 17 -6.34 -15.51 7.32
N HIS A 18 -5.71 -14.40 6.98
CA HIS A 18 -4.48 -14.37 6.19
C HIS A 18 -3.36 -14.92 7.08
N ALA A 19 -3.22 -16.25 7.08
CA ALA A 19 -2.50 -16.98 8.10
C ALA A 19 -1.04 -16.55 8.25
N HIS A 20 -0.44 -15.99 7.19
CA HIS A 20 0.97 -15.61 7.13
C HIS A 20 1.22 -14.15 6.77
N PHE A 21 0.26 -13.41 6.21
CA PHE A 21 0.48 -11.99 5.88
C PHE A 21 0.65 -11.14 7.15
N ARG A 22 1.86 -10.61 7.35
CA ARG A 22 2.22 -9.77 8.50
C ARG A 22 2.98 -8.54 8.03
N SER A 23 2.27 -7.43 7.99
CA SER A 23 2.79 -6.12 7.60
C SER A 23 2.78 -5.16 8.79
N HIS A 24 3.75 -4.25 8.84
CA HIS A 24 3.64 -3.08 9.70
C HIS A 24 2.72 -2.03 9.05
N LEU A 25 2.15 -1.15 9.87
CA LEU A 25 1.19 -0.13 9.44
C LEU A 25 1.81 0.98 8.55
N TYR A 26 3.12 1.13 8.63
CA TYR A 26 3.93 2.18 7.98
C TYR A 26 5.24 1.61 7.45
N SER A 27 5.79 2.24 6.42
CA SER A 27 7.20 2.23 6.07
C SER A 27 8.00 3.16 7.00
N PHE A 28 9.32 3.14 6.86
CA PHE A 28 10.28 3.78 7.75
C PHE A 28 11.40 4.49 6.99
N SER A 29 11.98 5.49 7.63
CA SER A 29 13.10 6.28 7.09
C SER A 29 14.48 5.75 7.51
N ASP A 30 14.55 4.60 8.18
CA ASP A 30 15.78 4.01 8.70
C ASP A 30 15.78 2.48 8.68
N PRO A 31 16.96 1.84 8.56
CA PRO A 31 17.11 0.39 8.53
C PRO A 31 16.75 -0.32 9.83
N ALA A 32 16.58 0.39 10.94
CA ALA A 32 16.11 -0.19 12.18
C ALA A 32 14.57 -0.19 12.28
N CYS A 33 13.88 0.37 11.29
CA CYS A 33 12.42 0.54 11.30
C CYS A 33 11.94 1.24 12.58
N SER A 34 12.62 2.31 12.98
CA SER A 34 12.34 3.04 14.22
C SER A 34 11.59 4.36 14.02
N ARG A 35 11.67 4.95 12.82
CA ARG A 35 11.05 6.23 12.47
C ARG A 35 10.13 6.06 11.27
N ILE A 36 8.83 6.06 11.53
CA ILE A 36 7.79 5.94 10.50
C ILE A 36 7.94 7.04 9.43
N SER A 37 7.69 6.68 8.17
CA SER A 37 7.69 7.61 7.02
C SER A 37 6.29 7.68 6.43
N ASP A 38 5.85 6.62 5.75
CA ASP A 38 4.61 6.63 4.99
C ASP A 38 3.71 5.47 5.44
N PRO A 39 2.38 5.67 5.52
CA PRO A 39 1.45 4.57 5.77
C PRO A 39 1.47 3.59 4.60
N ILE A 40 1.38 2.29 4.90
CA ILE A 40 1.08 1.28 3.88
C ILE A 40 -0.33 1.60 3.35
N GLY A 41 -0.45 1.86 2.05
CA GLY A 41 -1.72 2.24 1.42
C GLY A 41 -2.18 1.24 0.36
N ALA A 42 -1.31 0.36 -0.10
CA ALA A 42 -1.58 -0.63 -1.11
C ALA A 42 -0.98 -1.99 -0.74
N VAL A 43 -1.71 -3.07 -1.04
CA VAL A 43 -1.20 -4.43 -1.04
C VAL A 43 -1.56 -5.07 -2.37
N PHE A 44 -0.56 -5.46 -3.14
CA PHE A 44 -0.73 -6.25 -4.35
C PHE A 44 -0.63 -7.72 -3.96
N TYR A 45 -1.59 -8.54 -4.36
CA TYR A 45 -1.69 -9.94 -3.91
C TYR A 45 -1.98 -10.89 -5.09
N GLY A 46 -1.95 -12.19 -4.85
CA GLY A 46 -2.10 -13.26 -5.84
C GLY A 46 -0.73 -13.61 -6.40
N ASN A 47 -0.45 -13.11 -7.60
CA ASN A 47 0.91 -13.06 -8.15
C ASN A 47 1.57 -11.71 -7.88
N GLY A 48 1.34 -11.15 -6.70
CA GLY A 48 1.78 -9.81 -6.33
C GLY A 48 3.26 -9.73 -5.98
N ASP A 49 4.16 -10.45 -6.67
CA ASP A 49 5.59 -10.18 -6.54
C ASP A 49 5.93 -8.77 -7.03
N VAL A 50 7.06 -8.21 -6.60
CA VAL A 50 7.32 -6.78 -6.86
C VAL A 50 7.44 -6.47 -8.35
N ALA A 51 7.99 -7.38 -9.15
CA ALA A 51 8.17 -7.15 -10.57
C ALA A 51 6.80 -7.02 -11.25
N ARG A 52 5.87 -7.94 -10.95
CA ARG A 52 4.49 -7.90 -11.46
C ARG A 52 3.70 -6.73 -10.91
N ALA A 53 3.77 -6.46 -9.60
CA ALA A 53 3.08 -5.33 -8.99
C ALA A 53 3.46 -4.01 -9.66
N ARG A 54 4.77 -3.77 -9.86
CA ARG A 54 5.27 -2.58 -10.55
C ARG A 54 4.86 -2.53 -12.01
N ALA A 55 4.92 -3.66 -12.73
CA ALA A 55 4.52 -3.73 -14.12
C ALA A 55 3.03 -3.40 -14.32
N HIS A 56 2.15 -3.91 -13.45
CA HIS A 56 0.72 -3.59 -13.49
C HIS A 56 0.44 -2.13 -13.15
N VAL A 57 1.09 -1.59 -12.10
CA VAL A 57 0.99 -0.16 -11.81
C VAL A 57 1.41 0.65 -13.02
N GLN A 58 2.59 0.38 -13.58
CA GLN A 58 3.08 1.11 -14.76
C GLN A 58 2.14 0.99 -15.96
N HIS A 59 1.65 -0.21 -16.25
CA HIS A 59 0.79 -0.46 -17.41
C HIS A 59 -0.55 0.29 -17.30
N HIS A 60 -1.20 0.27 -16.14
CA HIS A 60 -2.55 0.85 -15.98
C HIS A 60 -2.56 2.34 -15.64
N THR A 61 -1.50 2.84 -15.01
CA THR A 61 -1.44 4.24 -14.54
C THR A 61 -0.52 5.11 -15.39
N GLY A 62 0.39 4.50 -16.17
CA GLY A 62 1.51 5.18 -16.82
C GLY A 62 2.64 5.57 -15.86
N TRP A 63 2.57 5.23 -14.57
CA TRP A 63 3.59 5.61 -13.58
C TRP A 63 4.85 4.76 -13.77
N GLY A 64 5.93 5.39 -14.24
CA GLY A 64 7.19 4.75 -14.57
C GLY A 64 8.19 4.76 -13.41
N GLY A 65 9.26 3.97 -13.56
CA GLY A 65 10.36 3.96 -12.60
C GLY A 65 11.03 5.32 -12.46
N VAL A 66 11.31 5.74 -11.23
CA VAL A 66 12.06 6.95 -10.91
C VAL A 66 13.37 6.63 -10.20
N VAL A 67 14.25 7.63 -10.13
CA VAL A 67 15.58 7.50 -9.51
C VAL A 67 15.43 7.63 -8.00
N PHE A 68 15.86 6.59 -7.28
CA PHE A 68 15.91 6.56 -5.82
C PHE A 68 16.82 7.68 -5.31
N THR A 69 16.24 8.62 -4.58
CA THR A 69 17.01 9.64 -3.85
C THR A 69 17.01 9.37 -2.35
N ASN A 70 15.95 8.77 -1.80
CA ASN A 70 15.80 8.39 -0.40
C ASN A 70 15.16 7.01 -0.29
N THR A 71 15.84 6.08 0.39
CA THR A 71 15.35 4.71 0.61
C THR A 71 14.30 4.66 1.72
N GLN A 72 13.14 4.08 1.44
CA GLN A 72 12.22 3.63 2.48
C GLN A 72 12.48 2.18 2.89
N TRP A 73 12.19 1.89 4.15
CA TRP A 73 12.31 0.57 4.75
C TRP A 73 10.93 0.07 5.17
N PHE A 74 10.71 -1.22 4.99
CA PHE A 74 9.43 -1.87 5.25
C PHE A 74 9.66 -2.99 6.25
N TYR A 75 8.78 -3.08 7.24
CA TYR A 75 8.84 -4.13 8.26
C TYR A 75 7.72 -5.14 8.01
N SER A 76 8.10 -6.32 7.52
CA SER A 76 7.20 -7.45 7.33
C SER A 76 7.86 -8.73 7.82
N HIS A 77 7.04 -9.61 8.41
CA HIS A 77 7.49 -10.93 8.91
C HIS A 77 8.70 -10.89 9.85
N GLY A 78 8.79 -9.86 10.68
CA GLY A 78 9.88 -9.72 11.66
C GLY A 78 11.19 -9.16 11.09
N ALA A 79 11.20 -8.70 9.84
CA ALA A 79 12.38 -8.17 9.19
C ALA A 79 12.14 -6.76 8.63
N CYS A 80 13.06 -5.85 8.94
CA CYS A 80 13.14 -4.53 8.32
C CYS A 80 13.99 -4.62 7.05
N ARG A 81 13.44 -4.26 5.89
CA ARG A 81 14.13 -4.37 4.59
C ARG A 81 13.89 -3.14 3.73
N ALA A 82 14.92 -2.74 2.98
CA ALA A 82 14.82 -1.64 2.03
C ALA A 82 13.79 -1.94 0.94
N GLU A 83 13.17 -0.91 0.40
CA GLU A 83 12.28 -1.00 -0.75
C GLU A 83 12.93 -1.73 -1.93
N ASN A 84 12.09 -2.31 -2.78
CA ASN A 84 12.49 -3.02 -3.99
C ASN A 84 12.38 -2.15 -5.26
N GLY A 85 11.66 -1.04 -5.20
CA GLY A 85 11.24 -0.29 -6.38
C GLY A 85 10.36 0.89 -6.04
N GLU A 86 10.27 1.82 -6.98
CA GLU A 86 9.32 2.92 -6.95
C GLU A 86 8.80 3.24 -8.36
N ASN A 87 7.58 3.78 -8.43
CA ASN A 87 6.94 4.25 -9.66
C ASN A 87 6.25 5.60 -9.41
N SER A 88 6.33 6.53 -10.36
CA SER A 88 5.60 7.81 -10.27
C SER A 88 5.16 8.34 -11.64
N ASN A 89 4.23 9.30 -11.65
CA ASN A 89 3.76 9.96 -12.87
C ASN A 89 4.57 11.20 -13.29
N GLY A 90 5.70 11.46 -12.63
CA GLY A 90 6.52 12.65 -12.86
C GLY A 90 7.97 12.48 -12.41
N SER A 91 8.85 13.36 -12.86
CA SER A 91 10.27 13.35 -12.49
C SER A 91 10.51 13.83 -11.05
N TRP A 92 11.75 13.75 -10.59
CA TRP A 92 12.16 14.22 -9.25
C TRP A 92 11.98 15.73 -9.02
N TYR A 93 11.81 16.54 -10.07
CA TYR A 93 11.65 17.99 -9.93
C TYR A 93 10.18 18.43 -10.04
N GLU A 94 9.26 17.48 -10.13
CA GLU A 94 7.85 17.71 -10.41
C GLU A 94 6.97 17.25 -9.25
N THR A 95 5.87 17.97 -9.05
CA THR A 95 4.76 17.49 -8.22
C THR A 95 4.14 16.26 -8.86
N ARG A 96 4.00 15.18 -8.09
CA ARG A 96 3.71 13.86 -8.63
C ARG A 96 2.95 12.95 -7.67
N TYR A 97 2.27 11.98 -8.26
CA TYR A 97 1.81 10.77 -7.59
C TYR A 97 2.92 9.74 -7.63
N HIS A 98 3.21 9.16 -6.48
CA HIS A 98 4.36 8.31 -6.24
C HIS A 98 3.95 7.10 -5.40
N ILE A 99 4.61 5.96 -5.62
CA ILE A 99 4.47 4.76 -4.81
C ILE A 99 5.81 4.05 -4.73
N ARG A 100 6.21 3.66 -3.52
CA ARG A 100 7.33 2.76 -3.27
C ARG A 100 6.80 1.37 -2.94
N PHE A 101 7.59 0.35 -3.26
CA PHE A 101 7.18 -1.04 -3.18
C PHE A 101 8.15 -1.86 -2.34
N ARG A 102 7.61 -2.80 -1.56
CA ARG A 102 8.38 -3.90 -0.96
C ARG A 102 7.62 -5.20 -1.11
N GLN A 103 8.25 -6.20 -1.71
CA GLN A 103 7.76 -7.57 -1.67
C GLN A 103 7.92 -8.14 -0.25
N THR A 104 6.83 -8.70 0.27
CA THR A 104 6.89 -9.46 1.53
C THR A 104 7.65 -10.78 1.28
N PRO A 105 8.37 -11.30 2.28
CA PRO A 105 9.30 -12.41 2.06
C PRO A 105 8.60 -13.74 1.75
N ASP A 106 7.38 -13.95 2.24
CA ASP A 106 6.74 -15.25 2.26
C ASP A 106 5.45 -15.29 1.42
N TRP A 107 5.14 -16.48 0.92
CA TRP A 107 3.85 -16.77 0.32
C TRP A 107 2.78 -16.93 1.41
N ASP A 108 1.65 -16.25 1.26
CA ASP A 108 0.48 -16.41 2.12
C ASP A 108 -0.54 -17.35 1.45
N SER A 109 -1.15 -18.25 2.22
CA SER A 109 -2.07 -19.24 1.65
C SER A 109 -3.42 -18.69 1.19
N GLY A 110 -3.82 -17.51 1.67
CA GLY A 110 -5.02 -16.82 1.23
C GLY A 110 -4.74 -15.72 0.20
N LEU A 111 -3.59 -15.07 0.29
CA LEU A 111 -3.21 -13.92 -0.54
C LEU A 111 -2.17 -14.24 -1.62
N GLY A 112 -1.51 -15.40 -1.61
CA GLY A 112 -0.42 -15.70 -2.53
C GLY A 112 0.84 -14.88 -2.25
N PHE A 113 1.57 -14.52 -3.31
CA PHE A 113 2.67 -13.55 -3.21
C PHE A 113 2.12 -12.16 -3.00
N THR A 114 2.75 -11.39 -2.10
CA THR A 114 2.31 -10.03 -1.81
C THR A 114 3.42 -8.99 -1.89
N THR A 115 3.04 -7.79 -2.31
CA THR A 115 3.88 -6.60 -2.31
C THR A 115 3.13 -5.46 -1.63
N GLU A 116 3.76 -4.85 -0.65
CA GLU A 116 3.29 -3.65 0.04
C GLU A 116 3.66 -2.41 -0.76
N GLY A 117 2.82 -1.38 -0.68
CA GLY A 117 3.07 -0.10 -1.31
C GLY A 117 2.62 1.10 -0.49
N THR A 118 3.35 2.20 -0.64
CA THR A 118 3.09 3.49 0.03
C THR A 118 2.67 4.56 -0.98
N PRO A 119 1.48 4.48 -1.60
CA PRO A 119 1.04 5.51 -2.54
C PRO A 119 0.86 6.86 -1.84
N HIS A 120 1.49 7.92 -2.37
CA HIS A 120 1.38 9.29 -1.90
C HIS A 120 1.44 10.30 -3.04
N TYR A 121 0.76 11.43 -2.85
CA TYR A 121 0.88 12.61 -3.69
C TYR A 121 1.83 13.59 -2.98
N GLU A 122 2.88 13.98 -3.67
CA GLU A 122 3.94 14.85 -3.14
C GLU A 122 4.17 16.07 -4.04
N GLU A 123 4.51 17.18 -3.42
CA GLU A 123 4.92 18.41 -4.10
C GLU A 123 6.43 18.55 -4.06
N ALA A 124 7.03 18.96 -5.19
CA ALA A 124 8.41 19.38 -5.23
C ALA A 124 8.55 20.75 -4.53
N VAL A 125 9.30 20.77 -3.44
CA VAL A 125 9.53 21.94 -2.59
C VAL A 125 11.03 22.15 -2.35
N ARG A 126 11.40 23.26 -1.73
CA ARG A 126 12.82 23.61 -1.50
C ARG A 126 13.60 22.56 -0.70
N CYS A 127 12.94 21.81 0.17
CA CYS A 127 13.55 20.76 1.00
C CYS A 127 13.48 19.35 0.39
N GLY A 128 13.10 19.22 -0.88
CA GLY A 128 12.90 17.93 -1.56
C GLY A 128 11.44 17.72 -1.90
N HIS A 129 10.87 16.58 -1.51
CA HIS A 129 9.45 16.31 -1.67
C HIS A 129 8.73 16.36 -0.34
N ALA A 130 7.57 17.02 -0.33
CA ALA A 130 6.69 17.06 0.81
C ALA A 130 5.35 16.42 0.44
N THR A 131 5.01 15.34 1.13
CA THR A 131 3.75 14.64 0.91
C THR A 131 2.57 15.52 1.30
N ARG A 132 1.55 15.56 0.46
CA ARG A 132 0.30 16.28 0.71
C ARG A 132 -0.86 15.36 0.98
N SER A 133 -0.87 14.18 0.37
CA SER A 133 -1.96 13.24 0.57
C SER A 133 -1.57 11.81 0.24
N PHE A 134 -1.67 10.92 1.22
CA PHE A 134 -1.62 9.47 1.00
C PHE A 134 -2.91 8.98 0.31
N ASP A 135 -4.06 9.55 0.70
CA ASP A 135 -5.36 9.09 0.22
C ASP A 135 -5.63 9.47 -1.24
N ALA A 136 -5.11 10.62 -1.72
CA ALA A 136 -5.29 11.03 -3.10
C ALA A 136 -4.61 10.05 -4.07
N ALA A 137 -3.38 9.66 -3.79
CA ALA A 137 -2.66 8.67 -4.58
C ALA A 137 -3.31 7.29 -4.50
N ARG A 138 -3.72 6.84 -3.31
CA ARG A 138 -4.44 5.57 -3.15
C ARG A 138 -5.76 5.54 -3.94
N ARG A 139 -6.54 6.62 -3.91
CA ARG A 139 -7.80 6.72 -4.70
C ARG A 139 -7.52 6.70 -6.20
N LEU A 140 -6.53 7.44 -6.66
CA LEU A 140 -6.18 7.49 -8.09
C LEU A 140 -5.67 6.13 -8.57
N LEU A 141 -4.76 5.49 -7.82
CA LEU A 141 -4.31 4.13 -8.07
C LEU A 141 -5.49 3.15 -8.10
N THR A 142 -6.43 3.28 -7.15
CA THR A 142 -7.65 2.45 -7.11
C THR A 142 -8.46 2.57 -8.39
N GLY A 143 -8.68 3.78 -8.89
CA GLY A 143 -9.40 4.03 -10.13
C GLY A 143 -8.73 3.33 -11.32
N TYR A 144 -7.42 3.52 -11.50
CA TYR A 144 -6.69 2.91 -12.61
C TYR A 144 -6.67 1.38 -12.55
N MET A 145 -6.37 0.81 -11.39
CA MET A 145 -6.28 -0.66 -11.25
C MET A 145 -7.67 -1.31 -11.44
N ALA A 146 -8.74 -0.72 -10.89
CA ALA A 146 -10.09 -1.23 -11.08
C ALA A 146 -10.54 -1.14 -12.55
N LEU A 147 -10.23 -0.05 -13.25
CA LEU A 147 -10.47 0.09 -14.68
C LEU A 147 -9.65 -0.92 -15.51
N GLY A 148 -8.45 -1.27 -15.03
CA GLY A 148 -7.61 -2.34 -15.58
C GLY A 148 -8.12 -3.76 -15.35
N GLY A 149 -9.27 -3.93 -14.68
CA GLY A 149 -9.87 -5.24 -14.41
C GLY A 149 -9.34 -5.93 -13.15
N HIS A 150 -8.55 -5.24 -12.33
CA HIS A 150 -8.08 -5.80 -11.06
C HIS A 150 -9.22 -5.86 -10.04
N ALA A 151 -9.46 -7.02 -9.45
CA ALA A 151 -10.33 -7.12 -8.28
C ALA A 151 -9.71 -6.35 -7.10
N THR A 152 -10.52 -5.56 -6.41
CA THR A 152 -10.05 -4.74 -5.29
C THR A 152 -11.02 -4.76 -4.11
N TRP A 153 -10.48 -4.75 -2.90
CA TRP A 153 -11.22 -4.43 -1.68
C TRP A 153 -10.37 -3.50 -0.81
N PHE A 154 -10.93 -3.08 0.31
CA PHE A 154 -10.24 -2.26 1.29
C PHE A 154 -10.40 -2.83 2.69
N GLU A 155 -9.42 -2.56 3.53
CA GLU A 155 -9.43 -2.91 4.95
C GLU A 155 -8.95 -1.71 5.77
N TYR A 156 -9.52 -1.51 6.95
CA TYR A 156 -9.06 -0.47 7.86
C TYR A 156 -7.94 -1.02 8.74
N TRP A 157 -6.75 -0.43 8.64
CA TRP A 157 -5.56 -0.80 9.42
C TRP A 157 -5.21 0.23 10.50
N GLY A 158 -5.85 1.41 10.50
CA GLY A 158 -5.65 2.43 11.53
C GLY A 158 -4.35 3.23 11.42
N ASN A 159 -3.72 3.26 10.24
CA ASN A 159 -2.50 4.03 9.99
C ASN A 159 -2.76 5.53 9.76
N THR A 160 -3.28 6.20 10.79
CA THR A 160 -3.77 7.59 10.76
C THR A 160 -2.85 8.64 11.39
N ALA A 161 -1.58 8.30 11.66
CA ALA A 161 -0.64 9.22 12.28
C ALA A 161 -0.45 10.49 11.43
N ILE A 162 -0.29 11.62 12.13
CA ILE A 162 0.03 12.91 11.51
C ILE A 162 1.54 12.97 11.31
N LEU A 163 1.95 13.17 10.06
CA LEU A 163 3.35 13.18 9.62
C LEU A 163 3.72 14.58 9.15
N VAL A 164 4.56 15.26 9.92
CA VAL A 164 5.06 16.60 9.58
C VAL A 164 6.14 16.47 8.51
N GLN A 165 5.91 17.14 7.39
CA GLN A 165 6.81 17.15 6.24
C GLN A 165 7.92 18.19 6.42
N CYS A 166 8.92 18.15 5.54
CA CYS A 166 10.10 19.01 5.64
C CYS A 166 9.79 20.52 5.53
N ASP A 167 8.63 20.89 4.98
CA ASP A 167 8.17 22.28 4.87
C ASP A 167 7.23 22.69 6.03
N GLY A 168 7.13 21.85 7.07
CA GLY A 168 6.34 22.10 8.27
C GLY A 168 4.85 21.78 8.13
N ARG A 169 4.38 21.36 6.95
CA ARG A 169 2.97 20.98 6.75
C ARG A 169 2.73 19.53 7.16
N ALA A 170 1.52 19.25 7.61
CA ALA A 170 1.10 17.90 8.00
C ALA A 170 0.49 17.14 6.83
N ALA A 171 0.74 15.82 6.79
CA ALA A 171 0.01 14.85 5.97
C ALA A 171 -0.40 13.65 6.83
N TRP A 172 -1.56 13.05 6.53
CA TRP A 172 -2.06 11.86 7.23
C TRP A 172 -2.90 11.01 6.26
N SER A 173 -3.11 9.74 6.61
CA SER A 173 -4.04 8.86 5.90
C SER A 173 -5.33 8.66 6.69
N ASN A 174 -6.40 8.31 5.98
CA ASN A 174 -7.66 7.89 6.59
C ASN A 174 -7.65 6.47 7.20
N GLY A 175 -6.50 5.78 7.23
CA GLY A 175 -6.36 4.49 7.89
C GLY A 175 -6.66 3.26 7.04
N TYR A 176 -7.11 3.43 5.79
CA TYR A 176 -7.48 2.31 4.91
C TYR A 176 -6.35 1.86 3.99
N VAL A 177 -6.25 0.56 3.79
CA VAL A 177 -5.36 -0.08 2.81
C VAL A 177 -6.19 -0.66 1.68
N ARG A 178 -5.75 -0.47 0.43
CA ARG A 178 -6.39 -1.05 -0.75
C ARG A 178 -5.64 -2.30 -1.18
N PHE A 179 -6.37 -3.38 -1.41
CA PHE A 179 -5.83 -4.62 -1.94
C PHE A 179 -6.12 -4.74 -3.43
N PHE A 180 -5.14 -5.21 -4.20
CA PHE A 180 -5.19 -5.33 -5.65
C PHE A 180 -4.79 -6.73 -6.10
N ALA A 181 -5.70 -7.44 -6.76
CA ALA A 181 -5.43 -8.78 -7.29
C ALA A 181 -4.48 -8.66 -8.47
N VAL A 182 -3.31 -9.30 -8.44
CA VAL A 182 -2.41 -9.38 -9.58
C VAL A 182 -2.65 -10.73 -10.27
N PRO A 183 -3.19 -10.73 -11.52
CA PRO A 183 -3.48 -11.95 -12.25
C PRO A 183 -2.21 -12.71 -12.67
N LEU A 184 -2.39 -13.93 -13.17
CA LEU A 184 -1.30 -14.75 -13.75
C LEU A 184 -0.74 -14.13 -15.03
#